data_AF-A0A8X7X1R2-F1
#
_entry.id   AF-A0A8X7X1R2-F1
#
_cell.length_a   1.000
_cell.length_b   1.000
_cell.length_c   1.000
_cell.angle_alpha   90.00
_cell.angle_beta   90.00
_cell.angle_gamma   90.00
#
_symmetry.space_group_name_H-M   'P 1'
#
loop_
_entity.id
_entity.type
_entity.pdbx_description
1 polymer ?
#
loop_
_entity_poly.entity_id
_entity_poly.type
_entity_poly.pdbx_seq_one_letter_code
_entity_poly.pdbx_strand_id
1 'polypeptide(L)'
;MAKYEIDTGDDIKLVSPEEVAKLIFIKMKETAQSALGSDVNDAVITVPFEFGVEQKNALRHAAEAAGFNVLRLIHEPSAALLAYGIGQDTPGGKRSFKHDIRGNPRAMMKLMNSAETAKHSLSTLGSSNCFVDSLYDGMDFDCNVSRFELLCSSLFNKSIQPVVTLLEQVSFSTGDISKVVLCGGSARIPKLQQMIRDLFPDVELLNSIPPDEVIPVGAAIEAGILLGKDSSTLDDETLTVECCASDITVKEVNDSGADIYTVLLPSGTPLPARRHHTLHCPGTGSSVCLELYQSVQNNCATEAKKVAQGRISACHMYRSNNRKIGGSDH
;
A
#
# COMPACT_ATOMS: atom_id res chain seq x y z
N MET A 1 -10.58 -4.59 -18.12
CA MET A 1 -10.05 -5.04 -16.82
C MET A 1 -9.69 -6.52 -16.90
N ALA A 2 -8.73 -6.99 -16.10
CA ALA A 2 -8.53 -8.41 -15.93
C ALA A 2 -9.73 -9.03 -15.19
N LYS A 3 -10.02 -10.30 -15.49
CA LYS A 3 -10.98 -11.12 -14.74
C LYS A 3 -10.32 -12.45 -14.43
N TYR A 4 -10.61 -13.01 -13.27
CA TYR A 4 -10.24 -14.35 -12.89
C TYR A 4 -11.34 -15.31 -13.32
N GLU A 5 -10.92 -16.43 -13.90
CA GLU A 5 -11.82 -17.54 -14.22
C GLU A 5 -11.89 -18.46 -13.00
N ILE A 6 -13.07 -18.55 -12.39
CA ILE A 6 -13.35 -19.40 -11.24
C ILE A 6 -14.31 -20.49 -11.71
N ASP A 7 -13.75 -21.69 -11.89
CA ASP A 7 -14.54 -22.91 -12.03
C ASP A 7 -15.22 -23.23 -10.68
N THR A 8 -16.56 -23.35 -10.71
CA THR A 8 -17.38 -23.69 -9.54
C THR A 8 -17.92 -25.13 -9.61
N GLY A 9 -17.40 -25.96 -10.51
CA GLY A 9 -17.82 -27.35 -10.73
C GLY A 9 -19.06 -27.47 -11.64
N ASP A 10 -20.07 -26.63 -11.37
CA ASP A 10 -21.29 -26.55 -12.18
C ASP A 10 -21.21 -25.50 -13.30
N ASP A 11 -20.37 -24.47 -13.13
CA ASP A 11 -20.32 -23.25 -13.94
C ASP A 11 -18.92 -22.62 -13.93
N ILE A 12 -18.51 -22.04 -15.06
CA ILE A 12 -17.33 -21.16 -15.16
C ILE A 12 -17.77 -19.71 -14.92
N LYS A 13 -17.24 -19.05 -13.87
CA LYS A 13 -17.60 -17.68 -13.50
C LYS A 13 -16.40 -16.72 -13.67
N LEU A 14 -16.60 -15.64 -14.43
CA LEU A 14 -15.57 -14.62 -14.71
C LEU A 14 -15.69 -13.43 -13.74
N VAL A 15 -14.91 -13.49 -12.66
CA VAL A 15 -14.99 -12.59 -11.49
C VAL A 15 -13.88 -11.54 -11.53
N SER A 16 -14.18 -10.27 -11.26
CA SER A 16 -13.18 -9.21 -11.20
C SER A 16 -12.43 -9.13 -9.85
N PRO A 17 -11.24 -8.52 -9.77
CA PRO A 17 -10.55 -8.29 -8.49
C PRO A 17 -11.42 -7.58 -7.45
N GLU A 18 -12.23 -6.61 -7.89
CA GLU A 18 -13.15 -5.83 -7.07
C GLU A 18 -14.32 -6.69 -6.55
N GLU A 19 -14.81 -7.64 -7.36
CA GLU A 19 -15.83 -8.61 -6.93
C GLU A 19 -15.29 -9.60 -5.89
N VAL A 20 -14.04 -10.05 -6.03
CA VAL A 20 -13.37 -10.87 -5.01
C VAL A 20 -13.18 -10.07 -3.71
N ALA A 21 -12.72 -8.82 -3.80
CA ALA A 21 -12.57 -7.94 -2.64
C ALA A 21 -13.91 -7.73 -1.91
N LYS A 22 -15.01 -7.51 -2.65
CA LYS A 22 -16.37 -7.39 -2.09
C LYS A 22 -16.78 -8.65 -1.32
N LEU A 23 -16.50 -9.85 -1.84
CA LEU A 23 -16.79 -11.11 -1.14
C LEU A 23 -15.99 -11.26 0.16
N ILE A 24 -14.73 -10.83 0.18
CA ILE A 24 -13.91 -10.76 1.40
C ILE A 24 -14.53 -9.78 2.41
N PHE A 25 -14.91 -8.57 1.96
CA PHE A 25 -15.57 -7.58 2.83
C PHE A 25 -16.90 -8.09 3.41
N ILE A 26 -17.74 -8.78 2.63
CA ILE A 26 -18.97 -9.42 3.15
C ILE A 26 -18.63 -10.40 4.27
N LYS A 27 -17.63 -11.28 4.07
CA LYS A 27 -17.21 -12.25 5.10
C LYS A 27 -16.66 -11.58 6.36
N MET A 28 -15.96 -10.45 6.23
CA MET A 28 -15.50 -9.66 7.38
C MET A 28 -16.67 -8.98 8.12
N LYS A 29 -17.66 -8.43 7.39
CA LYS A 29 -18.87 -7.83 7.97
C LYS A 29 -19.67 -8.88 8.76
N GLU A 30 -19.93 -10.04 8.18
CA GLU A 30 -20.57 -11.19 8.87
C GLU A 30 -19.83 -11.57 10.17
N THR A 31 -18.49 -11.60 10.12
CA THR A 31 -17.66 -12.00 11.26
C THR A 31 -17.74 -10.96 12.38
N ALA A 32 -17.70 -9.67 12.04
CA ALA A 32 -17.85 -8.58 13.02
C ALA A 32 -19.27 -8.51 13.61
N GLN A 33 -20.32 -8.65 12.79
CA GLN A 33 -21.71 -8.71 13.24
C GLN A 33 -21.95 -9.90 14.19
N SER A 34 -21.40 -11.08 13.86
CA SER A 34 -21.48 -12.28 14.70
C SER A 34 -20.77 -12.10 16.05
N ALA A 35 -19.59 -11.47 16.06
CA ALA A 35 -18.82 -11.22 17.27
C ALA A 35 -19.44 -10.15 18.19
N LEU A 36 -20.11 -9.14 17.63
CA LEU A 36 -20.70 -8.02 18.37
C LEU A 36 -22.21 -8.17 18.66
N GLY A 37 -22.89 -9.14 18.05
CA GLY A 37 -24.34 -9.33 18.17
C GLY A 37 -25.19 -8.16 17.64
N SER A 38 -24.61 -7.30 16.80
CA SER A 38 -25.22 -6.05 16.31
C SER A 38 -24.74 -5.72 14.90
N ASP A 39 -25.47 -4.85 14.19
CA ASP A 39 -25.09 -4.42 12.85
C ASP A 39 -23.84 -3.54 12.86
N VAL A 40 -22.87 -3.90 12.00
CA VAL A 40 -21.61 -3.17 11.81
C VAL A 40 -21.63 -2.55 10.43
N ASN A 41 -21.81 -1.23 10.36
CA ASN A 41 -21.90 -0.49 9.10
C ASN A 41 -20.66 0.38 8.85
N ASP A 42 -20.19 1.12 9.85
CA ASP A 42 -19.03 1.99 9.72
C ASP A 42 -17.71 1.20 9.78
N ALA A 43 -16.77 1.52 8.88
CA ALA A 43 -15.47 0.86 8.82
C ALA A 43 -14.34 1.80 8.37
N VAL A 44 -13.15 1.57 8.92
CA VAL A 44 -11.86 2.06 8.41
C VAL A 44 -11.15 0.89 7.75
N ILE A 45 -10.54 1.12 6.58
CA ILE A 45 -9.94 0.06 5.76
C ILE A 45 -8.48 0.41 5.49
N THR A 46 -7.60 -0.57 5.68
CA THR A 46 -6.16 -0.42 5.46
C THR A 46 -5.80 -0.62 3.98
N VAL A 47 -4.85 0.17 3.47
CA VAL A 47 -4.30 0.04 2.11
C VAL A 47 -2.77 0.10 2.12
N PRO A 48 -2.06 -0.70 1.29
CA PRO A 48 -0.61 -0.55 1.13
C PRO A 48 -0.19 0.88 0.77
N PHE A 49 1.05 1.25 1.09
CA PHE A 49 1.53 2.62 0.85
C PHE A 49 1.49 2.97 -0.64
N GLU A 50 1.86 2.01 -1.48
CA GLU A 50 2.01 2.13 -2.93
C GLU A 50 0.68 2.12 -3.71
N PHE A 51 -0.48 2.03 -3.03
CA PHE A 51 -1.78 2.00 -3.70
C PHE A 51 -2.13 3.37 -4.31
N GLY A 52 -2.10 3.43 -5.65
CA GLY A 52 -2.55 4.59 -6.41
C GLY A 52 -4.05 4.85 -6.31
N VAL A 53 -4.47 6.05 -6.73
CA VAL A 53 -5.85 6.55 -6.56
C VAL A 53 -6.92 5.58 -7.10
N GLU A 54 -6.68 4.98 -8.26
CA GLU A 54 -7.60 3.97 -8.83
C GLU A 54 -7.77 2.73 -7.94
N GLN A 55 -6.69 2.25 -7.30
CA GLN A 55 -6.72 1.06 -6.45
C GLN A 55 -7.42 1.36 -5.12
N LYS A 56 -7.15 2.53 -4.53
CA LYS A 56 -7.88 3.04 -3.36
C LYS A 56 -9.39 3.14 -3.65
N ASN A 57 -9.77 3.75 -4.78
CA ASN A 57 -11.17 3.91 -5.18
C ASN A 57 -11.85 2.55 -5.46
N ALA A 58 -11.17 1.63 -6.16
CA ALA A 58 -11.69 0.29 -6.43
C ALA A 58 -11.95 -0.50 -5.14
N LEU A 59 -11.02 -0.45 -4.16
CA LEU A 59 -11.20 -1.09 -2.87
C LEU A 59 -12.33 -0.45 -2.05
N ARG A 60 -12.44 0.89 -2.06
CA ARG A 60 -13.55 1.62 -1.42
C ARG A 60 -14.90 1.19 -1.99
N HIS A 61 -15.06 1.21 -3.31
CA HIS A 61 -16.30 0.78 -3.95
C HIS A 61 -16.63 -0.69 -3.67
N ALA A 62 -15.63 -1.58 -3.55
CA ALA A 62 -15.84 -2.98 -3.20
C ALA A 62 -16.36 -3.15 -1.75
N ALA A 63 -15.92 -2.31 -0.80
CA ALA A 63 -16.42 -2.31 0.56
C ALA A 63 -17.81 -1.64 0.70
N GLU A 64 -18.04 -0.53 -0.02
CA GLU A 64 -19.35 0.12 -0.10
C GLU A 64 -20.39 -0.83 -0.73
N ALA A 65 -20.00 -1.60 -1.75
CA ALA A 65 -20.83 -2.66 -2.34
C ALA A 65 -20.98 -3.92 -1.45
N ALA A 66 -20.20 -4.05 -0.36
CA ALA A 66 -20.42 -5.01 0.71
C ALA A 66 -21.28 -4.45 1.86
N GLY A 67 -21.76 -3.21 1.74
CA GLY A 67 -22.59 -2.55 2.74
C GLY A 67 -21.82 -1.93 3.90
N PHE A 68 -20.54 -1.55 3.71
CA PHE A 68 -19.82 -0.70 4.66
C PHE A 68 -19.95 0.78 4.31
N ASN A 69 -20.15 1.63 5.32
CA ASN A 69 -19.84 3.06 5.26
C ASN A 69 -18.34 3.23 5.51
N VAL A 70 -17.56 3.48 4.46
CA VAL A 70 -16.10 3.60 4.56
C VAL A 70 -15.75 4.99 5.07
N LEU A 71 -15.45 5.09 6.37
CA LEU A 71 -15.07 6.34 7.04
C LEU A 71 -13.76 6.90 6.46
N ARG A 72 -12.71 6.07 6.46
CA ARG A 72 -11.36 6.41 5.96
C ARG A 72 -10.71 5.20 5.30
N LEU A 73 -9.89 5.47 4.28
CA LEU A 73 -8.86 4.54 3.83
C LEU A 73 -7.54 4.99 4.46
N ILE A 74 -7.01 4.21 5.40
CA ILE A 74 -5.74 4.53 6.07
C ILE A 74 -4.61 3.70 5.45
N HIS A 75 -3.41 4.27 5.33
CA HIS A 75 -2.26 3.49 4.87
C HIS A 75 -1.84 2.45 5.92
N GLU A 76 -1.48 1.23 5.49
CA GLU A 76 -0.99 0.15 6.35
C GLU A 76 0.17 0.57 7.28
N PRO A 77 1.22 1.29 6.83
CA PRO A 77 2.19 1.86 7.76
C PRO A 77 1.53 2.86 8.72
N SER A 78 0.69 3.80 8.25
CA SER A 78 -0.01 4.74 9.13
C SER A 78 -0.97 4.08 10.12
N ALA A 79 -1.50 2.89 9.83
CA ALA A 79 -2.35 2.11 10.72
C ALA A 79 -1.51 1.30 11.72
N ALA A 80 -0.47 0.61 11.27
CA ALA A 80 0.52 -0.01 12.16
C ALA A 80 1.14 1.03 13.10
N LEU A 81 1.31 2.25 12.61
CA LEU A 81 1.79 3.39 13.36
C LEU A 81 0.67 4.11 14.11
N LEU A 82 -0.63 3.93 13.88
CA LEU A 82 -1.65 4.38 14.84
C LEU A 82 -1.74 3.47 16.08
N ALA A 83 -1.26 2.23 15.98
CA ALA A 83 -1.06 1.39 17.16
C ALA A 83 0.16 1.82 18.02
N TYR A 84 1.01 2.77 17.57
CA TYR A 84 2.31 3.10 18.21
C TYR A 84 2.89 4.55 18.03
N GLY A 85 2.29 5.41 17.19
CA GLY A 85 2.61 6.81 16.80
C GLY A 85 3.93 7.17 16.03
N ILE A 86 4.07 7.04 14.69
CA ILE A 86 5.16 7.65 13.85
C ILE A 86 4.88 7.69 12.30
N GLY A 87 5.82 8.13 11.41
CA GLY A 87 5.75 8.05 9.92
C GLY A 87 7.06 8.39 9.14
N GLN A 88 7.29 7.87 7.91
CA GLN A 88 8.55 7.96 7.09
C GLN A 88 8.35 7.81 5.52
N ASP A 89 9.44 7.67 4.72
CA ASP A 89 9.62 7.79 3.22
C ASP A 89 9.64 6.45 2.36
N THR A 90 10.59 6.20 1.40
CA THR A 90 10.83 4.97 0.52
C THR A 90 9.87 4.64 -0.67
N PRO A 91 10.04 3.62 -1.59
CA PRO A 91 10.98 2.45 -1.81
C PRO A 91 11.75 2.47 -3.19
N GLY A 92 12.18 1.43 -3.98
CA GLY A 92 12.13 -0.07 -4.12
C GLY A 92 12.85 -0.48 -5.47
N GLY A 93 13.09 -1.70 -6.03
CA GLY A 93 12.82 -3.16 -5.82
C GLY A 93 14.10 -4.04 -6.08
N LYS A 94 14.36 -5.03 -6.98
CA LYS A 94 13.80 -5.98 -8.04
C LYS A 94 14.81 -7.24 -8.03
N ARG A 95 15.06 -8.40 -8.77
CA ARG A 95 14.70 -9.37 -9.90
C ARG A 95 15.28 -10.84 -9.56
N SER A 96 15.36 -11.88 -10.47
CA SER A 96 15.63 -13.37 -10.17
C SER A 96 16.50 -14.29 -11.17
N PHE A 97 16.62 -15.66 -10.98
CA PHE A 97 17.42 -16.71 -11.75
C PHE A 97 16.58 -17.93 -12.36
N LYS A 98 17.13 -19.16 -12.59
CA LYS A 98 16.70 -20.21 -13.60
C LYS A 98 15.98 -21.52 -13.13
N HIS A 99 15.33 -22.20 -14.11
CA HIS A 99 14.55 -23.47 -14.13
C HIS A 99 13.16 -23.44 -13.47
N ASP A 100 12.24 -24.28 -13.98
CA ASP A 100 10.82 -23.92 -14.04
C ASP A 100 9.82 -25.09 -14.00
N ILE A 101 8.85 -25.02 -13.07
CA ILE A 101 7.69 -25.92 -12.92
C ILE A 101 6.34 -25.17 -13.02
N ARG A 102 6.35 -23.88 -13.38
CA ARG A 102 5.18 -22.97 -13.34
C ARG A 102 4.06 -23.36 -14.33
N GLY A 103 4.30 -24.32 -15.22
CA GLY A 103 3.33 -24.78 -16.23
C GLY A 103 2.15 -25.59 -15.69
N ASN A 104 2.23 -26.16 -14.48
CA ASN A 104 1.12 -26.89 -13.86
C ASN A 104 0.59 -26.12 -12.63
N PRO A 105 -0.57 -25.42 -12.74
CA PRO A 105 -1.07 -24.58 -11.66
C PRO A 105 -1.50 -25.38 -10.42
N ARG A 106 -1.99 -26.62 -10.59
CA ARG A 106 -2.42 -27.48 -9.48
C ARG A 106 -1.22 -27.99 -8.67
N ALA A 107 -0.13 -28.37 -9.35
CA ALA A 107 1.12 -28.73 -8.71
C ALA A 107 1.74 -27.51 -7.99
N MET A 108 1.78 -26.34 -8.65
CA MET A 108 2.26 -25.10 -8.05
C MET A 108 1.49 -24.73 -6.78
N MET A 109 0.16 -24.83 -6.78
CA MET A 109 -0.66 -24.52 -5.59
C MET A 109 -0.43 -25.52 -4.44
N LYS A 110 -0.35 -26.83 -4.72
CA LYS A 110 0.06 -27.86 -3.74
C LYS A 110 1.40 -27.49 -3.08
N LEU A 111 2.41 -27.19 -3.90
CA LEU A 111 3.76 -26.90 -3.43
C LEU A 111 3.84 -25.59 -2.66
N MET A 112 3.14 -24.53 -3.10
CA MET A 112 3.05 -23.26 -2.39
C MET A 112 2.47 -23.43 -0.98
N ASN A 113 1.38 -24.19 -0.83
CA ASN A 113 0.76 -24.39 0.48
C ASN A 113 1.65 -25.18 1.46
N SER A 114 2.37 -26.21 0.96
CA SER A 114 3.32 -26.98 1.79
C SER A 114 4.57 -26.16 2.14
N ALA A 115 5.10 -25.38 1.19
CA ALA A 115 6.24 -24.49 1.43
C ALA A 115 5.90 -23.34 2.40
N GLU A 116 4.68 -22.79 2.34
CA GLU A 116 4.19 -21.78 3.27
C GLU A 116 4.06 -22.35 4.69
N THR A 117 3.52 -23.57 4.81
CA THR A 117 3.45 -24.31 6.08
C THR A 117 4.85 -24.54 6.67
N ALA A 118 5.81 -24.99 5.85
CA ALA A 118 7.20 -25.18 6.27
C ALA A 118 7.87 -23.84 6.68
N LYS A 119 7.58 -22.73 5.98
CA LYS A 119 8.05 -21.37 6.32
C LYS A 119 7.56 -20.92 7.69
N HIS A 120 6.30 -21.20 8.04
CA HIS A 120 5.78 -20.89 9.37
C HIS A 120 6.49 -21.71 10.46
N SER A 121 6.66 -23.02 10.27
CA SER A 121 7.47 -23.85 11.17
C SER A 121 8.91 -23.32 11.34
N LEU A 122 9.54 -22.90 10.24
CA LEU A 122 10.89 -22.30 10.21
C LEU A 122 11.00 -20.91 10.84
N SER A 123 9.88 -20.29 11.22
CA SER A 123 9.90 -19.08 12.04
C SER A 123 10.09 -19.39 13.55
N THR A 124 10.03 -20.68 13.93
CA THR A 124 10.17 -21.17 15.32
C THR A 124 11.21 -22.29 15.45
N LEU A 125 11.43 -23.09 14.40
CA LEU A 125 12.28 -24.29 14.40
C LEU A 125 13.46 -24.14 13.44
N GLY A 126 14.61 -24.72 13.78
CA GLY A 126 15.81 -24.68 12.92
C GLY A 126 15.73 -25.52 11.64
N SER A 127 14.72 -26.38 11.50
CA SER A 127 14.39 -27.08 10.26
C SER A 127 12.89 -27.41 10.20
N SER A 128 12.37 -27.57 8.98
CA SER A 128 11.04 -28.13 8.73
C SER A 128 11.08 -28.97 7.47
N ASN A 129 10.28 -30.03 7.44
CA ASN A 129 10.08 -30.79 6.21
C ASN A 129 9.01 -30.12 5.33
N CYS A 130 9.19 -30.18 4.02
CA CYS A 130 8.22 -29.78 3.01
C CYS A 130 7.90 -31.00 2.16
N PHE A 131 6.77 -31.66 2.46
CA PHE A 131 6.32 -32.88 1.80
C PHE A 131 5.04 -32.63 1.00
N VAL A 132 4.92 -33.25 -0.17
CA VAL A 132 3.70 -33.26 -1.00
C VAL A 132 3.59 -34.60 -1.72
N ASP A 133 2.60 -35.40 -1.32
CA ASP A 133 2.14 -36.60 -2.03
C ASP A 133 1.70 -36.24 -3.47
N SER A 134 2.18 -37.02 -4.45
CA SER A 134 1.78 -36.96 -5.86
C SER A 134 1.75 -35.52 -6.40
N LEU A 135 2.88 -34.81 -6.30
CA LEU A 135 3.00 -33.41 -6.72
C LEU A 135 2.83 -33.25 -8.24
N TYR A 136 3.49 -34.11 -9.03
CA TYR A 136 3.49 -34.05 -10.49
C TYR A 136 3.75 -35.45 -11.08
N ASP A 137 2.98 -35.87 -12.08
CA ASP A 137 3.05 -37.18 -12.75
C ASP A 137 3.19 -38.41 -11.81
N GLY A 138 2.53 -38.36 -10.65
CA GLY A 138 2.57 -39.44 -9.64
C GLY A 138 3.87 -39.51 -8.83
N MET A 139 4.76 -38.52 -8.97
CA MET A 139 5.96 -38.39 -8.13
C MET A 139 5.66 -37.56 -6.88
N ASP A 140 6.06 -38.09 -5.73
CA ASP A 140 6.09 -37.35 -4.47
C ASP A 140 7.20 -36.29 -4.48
N PHE A 141 7.00 -35.25 -3.69
CA PHE A 141 8.03 -34.27 -3.37
C PHE A 141 8.33 -34.33 -1.87
N ASP A 142 9.60 -34.54 -1.54
CA ASP A 142 10.10 -34.49 -0.17
C ASP A 142 11.35 -33.61 -0.09
N CYS A 143 11.34 -32.64 0.81
CA CYS A 143 12.44 -31.68 0.95
C CYS A 143 12.58 -31.18 2.40
N ASN A 144 13.66 -31.60 3.07
CA ASN A 144 14.02 -31.05 4.38
C ASN A 144 14.66 -29.67 4.22
N VAL A 145 13.92 -28.63 4.63
CA VAL A 145 14.39 -27.24 4.58
C VAL A 145 15.01 -26.88 5.94
N SER A 146 16.33 -26.68 5.95
CA SER A 146 17.12 -26.34 7.14
C SER A 146 17.97 -25.07 6.98
N ARG A 147 17.92 -24.43 5.79
CA ARG A 147 18.73 -23.24 5.44
C ARG A 147 17.92 -22.15 4.73
N PHE A 148 16.65 -22.00 5.13
CA PHE A 148 15.73 -20.99 4.61
C PHE A 148 16.31 -19.56 4.67
N GLU A 149 17.00 -19.20 5.75
CA GLU A 149 17.60 -17.88 5.89
C GLU A 149 18.62 -17.56 4.79
N LEU A 150 19.38 -18.55 4.33
CA LEU A 150 20.36 -18.37 3.26
C LEU A 150 19.68 -18.24 1.89
N LEU A 151 18.60 -18.98 1.66
CA LEU A 151 17.77 -18.88 0.44
C LEU A 151 17.11 -17.49 0.33
N CYS A 152 16.60 -16.97 1.44
CA CYS A 152 15.90 -15.68 1.49
C CYS A 152 16.79 -14.49 1.87
N SER A 153 18.08 -14.70 2.16
CA SER A 153 19.06 -13.64 2.52
C SER A 153 19.04 -12.44 1.58
N SER A 154 18.99 -12.68 0.26
CA SER A 154 18.93 -11.62 -0.75
C SER A 154 17.60 -10.87 -0.81
N LEU A 155 16.53 -11.41 -0.21
CA LEU A 155 15.25 -10.72 -0.02
C LEU A 155 15.25 -9.92 1.29
N PHE A 156 15.81 -10.48 2.37
CA PHE A 156 15.95 -9.78 3.65
C PHE A 156 16.84 -8.54 3.51
N ASN A 157 17.98 -8.66 2.81
CA ASN A 157 18.84 -7.50 2.51
C ASN A 157 18.05 -6.43 1.71
N LYS A 158 17.20 -6.84 0.76
CA LYS A 158 16.36 -5.91 -0.03
C LYS A 158 15.19 -5.29 0.72
N SER A 159 14.74 -5.88 1.83
CA SER A 159 13.73 -5.26 2.70
C SER A 159 14.35 -4.31 3.74
N ILE A 160 15.62 -4.52 4.12
CA ILE A 160 16.36 -3.57 4.98
C ILE A 160 16.89 -2.37 4.17
N GLN A 161 17.36 -2.57 2.94
CA GLN A 161 17.95 -1.49 2.13
C GLN A 161 17.08 -0.23 1.97
N PRO A 162 15.75 -0.31 1.74
CA PRO A 162 14.87 0.85 1.80
C PRO A 162 15.06 1.66 3.08
N VAL A 163 15.07 1.02 4.26
CA VAL A 163 15.23 1.68 5.57
C VAL A 163 16.57 2.42 5.71
N VAL A 164 17.62 2.00 5.01
CA VAL A 164 18.90 2.73 4.98
C VAL A 164 18.78 3.97 4.09
N THR A 165 18.24 3.82 2.88
CA THR A 165 18.00 4.95 1.95
C THR A 165 17.00 5.97 2.49
N LEU A 166 16.05 5.52 3.32
CA LEU A 166 15.10 6.33 4.11
C LEU A 166 15.84 7.33 4.98
N LEU A 167 16.71 6.83 5.86
CA LEU A 167 17.50 7.60 6.81
C LEU A 167 18.44 8.58 6.09
N GLU A 168 19.07 8.14 5.00
CA GLU A 168 19.87 9.01 4.11
C GLU A 168 19.03 10.15 3.49
N GLN A 169 17.77 9.89 3.11
CA GLN A 169 16.88 10.90 2.51
C GLN A 169 16.40 11.96 3.51
N VAL A 170 15.98 11.58 4.73
CA VAL A 170 15.65 12.55 5.79
C VAL A 170 16.88 13.12 6.51
N SER A 171 18.09 12.64 6.19
CA SER A 171 19.35 12.98 6.89
C SER A 171 19.34 12.63 8.39
N PHE A 172 18.65 11.54 8.75
CA PHE A 172 18.63 11.00 10.12
C PHE A 172 19.69 9.92 10.27
N SER A 173 20.25 9.77 11.48
CA SER A 173 21.07 8.62 11.86
C SER A 173 20.20 7.50 12.44
N THR A 174 20.77 6.31 12.61
CA THR A 174 20.10 5.21 13.32
C THR A 174 19.85 5.50 14.80
N GLY A 175 20.56 6.47 15.38
CA GLY A 175 20.37 6.94 16.77
C GLY A 175 19.27 8.00 16.95
N ASP A 176 18.78 8.59 15.85
CA ASP A 176 17.63 9.52 15.88
C ASP A 176 16.29 8.76 15.91
N ILE A 177 16.31 7.44 15.69
CA ILE A 177 15.15 6.56 15.75
C ILE A 177 14.98 6.05 17.19
N SER A 178 13.92 6.50 17.86
CA SER A 178 13.66 6.18 19.27
C SER A 178 13.07 4.77 19.48
N LYS A 179 12.27 4.27 18.53
CA LYS A 179 11.60 2.97 18.56
C LYS A 179 11.42 2.40 17.15
N VAL A 180 11.36 1.07 17.03
CA VAL A 180 11.03 0.37 15.78
C VAL A 180 9.80 -0.52 15.96
N VAL A 181 8.81 -0.36 15.09
CA VAL A 181 7.61 -1.21 15.03
C VAL A 181 7.82 -2.34 14.02
N LEU A 182 7.38 -3.55 14.38
CA LEU A 182 7.34 -4.70 13.48
C LEU A 182 5.88 -5.13 13.22
N CYS A 183 5.46 -5.05 11.95
CA CYS A 183 4.10 -5.39 11.51
C CYS A 183 4.09 -6.37 10.33
N GLY A 184 2.98 -7.09 10.18
CA GLY A 184 2.78 -8.14 9.18
C GLY A 184 3.42 -9.49 9.58
N GLY A 185 2.79 -10.60 9.18
CA GLY A 185 3.20 -11.95 9.61
C GLY A 185 4.65 -12.33 9.27
N SER A 186 5.21 -11.78 8.17
CA SER A 186 6.62 -11.97 7.79
C SER A 186 7.61 -11.37 8.81
N ALA A 187 7.21 -10.41 9.64
CA ALA A 187 8.05 -9.85 10.70
C ALA A 187 8.27 -10.83 11.87
N ARG A 188 7.60 -11.99 11.87
CA ARG A 188 7.89 -13.12 12.78
C ARG A 188 9.14 -13.92 12.38
N ILE A 189 9.73 -13.70 11.20
CA ILE A 189 10.95 -14.40 10.75
C ILE A 189 12.16 -13.95 11.60
N PRO A 190 12.82 -14.84 12.37
CA PRO A 190 13.89 -14.46 13.30
C PRO A 190 15.04 -13.68 12.64
N LYS A 191 15.47 -14.08 11.44
CA LYS A 191 16.55 -13.37 10.73
C LYS A 191 16.21 -11.94 10.35
N LEU A 192 14.96 -11.66 10.00
CA LEU A 192 14.52 -10.30 9.67
C LEU A 192 14.50 -9.43 10.94
N GLN A 193 14.03 -9.97 12.07
CA GLN A 193 14.13 -9.27 13.36
C GLN A 193 15.58 -9.00 13.75
N GLN A 194 16.47 -9.99 13.60
CA GLN A 194 17.88 -9.82 13.91
C GLN A 194 18.51 -8.73 13.03
N MET A 195 18.24 -8.71 11.73
CA MET A 195 18.77 -7.69 10.82
C MET A 195 18.24 -6.27 11.09
N ILE A 196 17.06 -6.13 11.70
CA ILE A 196 16.56 -4.85 12.23
C ILE A 196 17.32 -4.47 13.51
N ARG A 197 17.55 -5.41 14.45
CA ARG A 197 18.39 -5.17 15.65
C ARG A 197 19.85 -4.85 15.29
N ASP A 198 20.39 -5.48 14.25
CA ASP A 198 21.75 -5.24 13.74
C ASP A 198 21.89 -3.82 13.15
N LEU A 199 20.79 -3.24 12.62
CA LEU A 199 20.72 -1.86 12.11
C LEU A 199 20.45 -0.83 13.22
N PHE A 200 19.66 -1.20 14.22
CA PHE A 200 19.21 -0.33 15.31
C PHE A 200 19.54 -0.96 16.70
N PRO A 201 20.82 -1.03 17.08
CA PRO A 201 21.26 -1.81 18.25
C PRO A 201 20.80 -1.23 19.60
N ASP A 202 20.70 0.09 19.71
CA ASP A 202 20.34 0.81 20.94
C ASP A 202 18.84 1.19 21.02
N VAL A 203 18.02 0.63 20.12
CA VAL A 203 16.63 1.08 19.89
C VAL A 203 15.61 0.02 20.32
N GLU A 204 14.50 0.45 20.92
CA GLU A 204 13.44 -0.46 21.35
C GLU A 204 12.65 -1.01 20.15
N LEU A 205 12.74 -2.33 19.90
CA LEU A 205 11.85 -3.04 18.99
C LEU A 205 10.56 -3.42 19.73
N LEU A 206 9.46 -2.77 19.36
CA LEU A 206 8.14 -2.96 19.98
C LEU A 206 7.51 -4.30 19.56
N ASN A 207 7.05 -5.06 20.56
CA ASN A 207 6.52 -6.41 20.41
C ASN A 207 5.31 -6.71 21.32
N SER A 208 4.67 -5.68 21.89
CA SER A 208 3.53 -5.81 22.81
C SER A 208 2.24 -6.28 22.14
N ILE A 209 2.10 -6.04 20.83
CA ILE A 209 1.00 -6.51 20.00
C ILE A 209 1.57 -7.50 18.96
N PRO A 210 0.91 -8.65 18.68
CA PRO A 210 1.33 -9.57 17.62
C PRO A 210 1.47 -8.85 16.26
N PRO A 211 2.55 -9.04 15.48
CA PRO A 211 2.81 -8.24 14.27
C PRO A 211 1.68 -8.24 13.22
N ASP A 212 0.95 -9.36 13.13
CA ASP A 212 -0.24 -9.57 12.28
C ASP A 212 -1.52 -8.89 12.80
N GLU A 213 -1.58 -8.54 14.10
CA GLU A 213 -2.69 -7.80 14.73
C GLU A 213 -2.43 -6.28 14.80
N VAL A 214 -1.17 -5.84 14.72
CA VAL A 214 -0.76 -4.41 14.77
C VAL A 214 -1.55 -3.53 13.79
N ILE A 215 -1.68 -3.96 12.53
CA ILE A 215 -2.38 -3.22 11.47
C ILE A 215 -3.90 -3.09 11.74
N PRO A 216 -4.66 -4.19 11.97
CA PRO A 216 -6.09 -4.08 12.26
C PRO A 216 -6.40 -3.42 13.61
N VAL A 217 -5.53 -3.52 14.63
CA VAL A 217 -5.70 -2.78 15.89
C VAL A 217 -5.65 -1.27 15.66
N GLY A 218 -4.64 -0.77 14.93
CA GLY A 218 -4.57 0.67 14.61
C GLY A 218 -5.72 1.18 13.74
N ALA A 219 -6.22 0.35 12.81
CA ALA A 219 -7.41 0.67 12.03
C ALA A 219 -8.70 0.72 12.88
N ALA A 220 -8.80 -0.13 13.91
CA ALA A 220 -9.91 -0.08 14.87
C ALA A 220 -9.83 1.15 15.80
N ILE A 221 -8.63 1.57 16.18
CA ILE A 221 -8.38 2.82 16.93
C ILE A 221 -8.83 4.03 16.09
N GLU A 222 -8.39 4.13 14.83
CA GLU A 222 -8.82 5.17 13.88
C GLU A 222 -10.36 5.20 13.73
N ALA A 223 -11.01 4.04 13.64
CA ALA A 223 -12.47 3.96 13.59
C ALA A 223 -13.14 4.45 14.89
N GLY A 224 -12.52 4.23 16.05
CA GLY A 224 -12.98 4.77 17.34
C GLY A 224 -12.91 6.30 17.39
N ILE A 225 -11.76 6.86 16.98
CA ILE A 225 -11.52 8.32 16.91
C ILE A 225 -12.54 8.98 15.97
N LEU A 226 -12.69 8.46 14.74
CA LEU A 226 -13.62 9.02 13.75
C LEU A 226 -15.10 8.93 14.14
N LEU A 227 -15.46 8.03 15.08
CA LEU A 227 -16.81 7.89 15.61
C LEU A 227 -17.04 8.66 16.92
N GLY A 228 -16.04 9.43 17.42
CA GLY A 228 -16.14 10.14 18.69
C GLY A 228 -16.33 9.21 19.89
N LYS A 229 -15.72 8.02 19.85
CA LYS A 229 -15.75 7.05 20.95
C LYS A 229 -14.44 7.14 21.73
N ASP A 230 -14.43 8.03 22.71
CA ASP A 230 -13.27 8.32 23.56
C ASP A 230 -12.80 7.07 24.33
N SER A 231 -11.81 6.36 23.79
CA SER A 231 -10.92 5.54 24.59
C SER A 231 -10.07 6.47 25.43
N SER A 232 -10.23 6.45 26.76
CA SER A 232 -9.59 7.36 27.72
C SER A 232 -8.10 7.06 27.94
N THR A 233 -7.36 6.89 26.85
CA THR A 233 -5.94 6.48 26.76
C THR A 233 -5.21 7.19 25.60
N LEU A 234 -5.87 8.13 24.93
CA LEU A 234 -5.31 8.99 23.89
C LEU A 234 -5.46 10.44 24.37
N ASP A 235 -4.33 11.10 24.65
CA ASP A 235 -4.31 12.54 24.86
C ASP A 235 -4.58 13.28 23.52
N ASP A 236 -5.18 14.47 23.59
CA ASP A 236 -5.75 15.26 22.47
C ASP A 236 -4.77 15.65 21.32
N GLU A 237 -3.50 15.23 21.36
CA GLU A 237 -2.43 15.70 20.46
C GLU A 237 -1.99 14.70 19.37
N THR A 238 -2.68 13.56 19.17
CA THR A 238 -2.35 12.56 18.13
C THR A 238 -2.75 13.00 16.69
N LEU A 239 -2.16 14.10 16.22
CA LEU A 239 -2.31 14.63 14.86
C LEU A 239 -1.59 13.76 13.80
N THR A 240 -2.26 12.73 13.27
CA THR A 240 -1.73 11.94 12.15
C THR A 240 -1.92 12.65 10.81
N VAL A 241 -0.79 13.02 10.19
CA VAL A 241 -0.73 13.62 8.86
C VAL A 241 -0.41 12.53 7.83
N GLU A 242 -1.36 12.24 6.93
CA GLU A 242 -1.08 11.40 5.76
C GLU A 242 -0.17 12.14 4.76
N CYS A 243 0.61 11.40 3.98
CA CYS A 243 1.47 11.97 2.94
C CYS A 243 1.26 11.28 1.58
N CYS A 244 1.56 11.99 0.48
CA CYS A 244 1.62 11.39 -0.86
C CYS A 244 2.72 10.32 -0.94
N ALA A 245 2.38 9.09 -1.31
CA ALA A 245 3.34 7.98 -1.46
C ALA A 245 4.17 8.00 -2.78
N SER A 246 4.07 9.08 -3.56
CA SER A 246 4.58 9.17 -4.93
C SER A 246 4.43 10.58 -5.47
N ASP A 247 5.26 10.97 -6.42
CA ASP A 247 5.09 12.24 -7.13
C ASP A 247 3.81 12.24 -7.97
N ILE A 248 3.03 13.31 -7.88
CA ILE A 248 1.96 13.64 -8.84
C ILE A 248 2.52 14.71 -9.77
N THR A 249 2.63 14.36 -11.05
CA THR A 249 3.19 15.21 -12.11
C THR A 249 2.12 15.62 -13.13
N VAL A 250 2.32 16.78 -13.76
CA VAL A 250 1.56 17.21 -14.94
C VAL A 250 2.41 17.00 -16.19
N LYS A 251 1.78 16.45 -17.23
CA LYS A 251 2.37 16.37 -18.56
C LYS A 251 2.19 17.69 -19.30
N GLU A 252 3.30 18.25 -19.74
CA GLU A 252 3.40 19.46 -20.56
C GLU A 252 4.16 19.15 -21.85
N VAL A 253 4.12 20.05 -22.83
CA VAL A 253 4.89 19.94 -24.08
C VAL A 253 5.67 21.23 -24.27
N ASN A 254 6.97 21.13 -24.51
CA ASN A 254 7.86 22.28 -24.65
C ASN A 254 7.88 22.87 -26.08
N ASP A 255 8.60 23.98 -26.27
CA ASP A 255 8.72 24.67 -27.56
C ASP A 255 9.38 23.81 -28.67
N SER A 256 10.07 22.72 -28.33
CA SER A 256 10.61 21.73 -29.27
C SER A 256 9.69 20.53 -29.53
N GLY A 257 8.47 20.53 -28.99
CA GLY A 257 7.48 19.46 -29.17
C GLY A 257 7.74 18.19 -28.34
N ALA A 258 8.61 18.26 -27.33
CA ALA A 258 8.93 17.14 -26.45
C ALA A 258 8.11 17.19 -25.15
N ASP A 259 7.73 16.01 -24.66
CA ASP A 259 7.02 15.84 -23.39
C ASP A 259 7.90 16.24 -22.20
N ILE A 260 7.40 17.11 -21.33
CA ILE A 260 7.96 17.44 -20.01
C ILE A 260 6.98 16.96 -18.94
N TYR A 261 7.51 16.46 -17.82
CA TYR A 261 6.72 16.04 -16.66
C TYR A 261 7.10 16.92 -15.46
N THR A 262 6.24 17.88 -15.12
CA THR A 262 6.47 18.85 -14.05
C THR A 262 5.84 18.34 -12.75
N VAL A 263 6.63 18.19 -11.69
CA VAL A 263 6.13 17.71 -10.39
C VAL A 263 5.25 18.78 -9.74
N LEU A 264 3.99 18.44 -9.44
CA LEU A 264 3.05 19.31 -8.74
C LEU A 264 3.09 19.07 -7.23
N LEU A 265 2.94 17.81 -6.84
CA LEU A 265 2.96 17.34 -5.45
C LEU A 265 4.01 16.23 -5.36
N PRO A 266 5.20 16.49 -4.78
CA PRO A 266 6.20 15.46 -4.56
C PRO A 266 5.70 14.32 -3.65
N SER A 267 6.36 13.16 -3.73
CA SER A 267 6.31 12.17 -2.66
C SER A 267 6.65 12.80 -1.30
N GLY A 268 6.07 12.29 -0.22
CA GLY A 268 6.18 12.86 1.12
C GLY A 268 5.35 14.12 1.38
N THR A 269 4.63 14.68 0.39
CA THR A 269 3.81 15.89 0.61
C THR A 269 2.64 15.61 1.57
N PRO A 270 2.49 16.37 2.68
CA PRO A 270 1.36 16.28 3.61
C PRO A 270 -0.02 16.42 2.95
N LEU A 271 -1.00 15.65 3.41
CA LEU A 271 -2.39 15.67 2.95
C LEU A 271 -3.33 16.18 4.06
N PRO A 272 -4.38 16.95 3.72
CA PRO A 272 -4.81 17.34 2.37
C PRO A 272 -3.99 18.49 1.77
N ALA A 273 -3.35 18.25 0.62
CA ALA A 273 -2.62 19.29 -0.13
C ALA A 273 -3.44 19.91 -1.26
N ARG A 274 -3.10 21.16 -1.59
CA ARG A 274 -3.57 21.84 -2.81
C ARG A 274 -2.42 22.59 -3.47
N ARG A 275 -2.23 22.36 -4.77
CA ARG A 275 -1.31 23.13 -5.62
C ARG A 275 -2.08 23.91 -6.68
N HIS A 276 -1.50 25.02 -7.08
CA HIS A 276 -1.88 25.78 -8.27
C HIS A 276 -0.68 25.78 -9.22
N HIS A 277 -0.95 25.55 -10.49
CA HIS A 277 0.06 25.55 -11.56
C HIS A 277 -0.48 26.35 -12.75
N THR A 278 0.38 27.13 -13.39
CA THR A 278 -0.01 28.06 -14.46
C THR A 278 0.55 27.56 -15.78
N LEU A 279 -0.33 27.02 -16.62
CA LEU A 279 0.02 26.63 -17.98
C LEU A 279 0.09 27.87 -18.88
N HIS A 280 1.18 28.02 -19.62
CA HIS A 280 1.32 29.04 -20.65
C HIS A 280 1.02 28.42 -22.02
N CYS A 281 -0.13 28.76 -22.61
CA CYS A 281 -0.55 28.20 -23.90
C CYS A 281 -0.05 29.05 -25.08
N PRO A 282 0.65 28.46 -26.06
CA PRO A 282 1.07 29.18 -27.26
C PRO A 282 -0.12 29.45 -28.21
N GLY A 283 -0.64 30.67 -28.16
CA GLY A 283 -1.57 31.20 -29.16
C GLY A 283 -3.03 30.72 -29.06
N THR A 284 -3.73 30.71 -30.19
CA THR A 284 -5.19 30.66 -30.33
C THR A 284 -5.83 29.27 -30.13
N GLY A 285 -5.32 28.49 -29.18
CA GLY A 285 -5.89 27.19 -28.82
C GLY A 285 -7.29 27.29 -28.21
N SER A 286 -8.28 26.63 -28.83
CA SER A 286 -9.66 26.59 -28.32
C SER A 286 -9.86 25.66 -27.12
N SER A 287 -8.89 24.78 -26.84
CA SER A 287 -8.85 23.95 -25.63
C SER A 287 -7.46 23.42 -25.32
N VAL A 288 -7.14 23.29 -24.03
CA VAL A 288 -5.93 22.64 -23.50
C VAL A 288 -6.28 21.21 -23.08
N CYS A 289 -5.43 20.23 -23.39
CA CYS A 289 -5.50 18.89 -22.79
C CYS A 289 -4.53 18.84 -21.60
N LEU A 290 -4.98 18.31 -20.47
CA LEU A 290 -4.21 18.12 -19.25
C LEU A 290 -4.16 16.63 -18.95
N GLU A 291 -2.98 16.10 -18.67
CA GLU A 291 -2.79 14.72 -18.22
C GLU A 291 -1.96 14.73 -16.94
N LEU A 292 -2.48 14.09 -15.89
CA LEU A 292 -1.80 13.93 -14.60
C LEU A 292 -1.29 12.50 -14.47
N TYR A 293 -0.07 12.37 -13.94
CA TYR A 293 0.64 11.10 -13.79
C TYR A 293 1.13 10.91 -12.35
N GLN A 294 1.35 9.66 -11.97
CA GLN A 294 1.87 9.23 -10.67
C GLN A 294 3.17 8.43 -10.90
N SER A 295 4.24 8.80 -10.21
CA SER A 295 5.57 8.16 -10.35
C SER A 295 6.23 7.92 -9.00
N VAL A 296 6.85 6.75 -8.85
CA VAL A 296 7.52 6.28 -7.60
C VAL A 296 9.04 6.47 -7.66
N GLN A 297 9.60 6.97 -8.78
CA GLN A 297 11.01 7.30 -8.92
C GLN A 297 11.20 8.59 -9.74
N ASN A 298 12.18 9.40 -9.32
CA ASN A 298 12.52 10.70 -9.89
C ASN A 298 12.62 10.68 -11.44
N ASN A 299 11.81 11.53 -12.09
CA ASN A 299 11.95 11.99 -13.48
C ASN A 299 12.02 10.92 -14.61
N CYS A 300 11.62 9.66 -14.37
CA CYS A 300 11.62 8.63 -15.41
C CYS A 300 10.21 8.36 -15.98
N ALA A 301 9.92 8.94 -17.15
CA ALA A 301 8.59 8.88 -17.79
C ALA A 301 8.11 7.47 -18.20
N THR A 302 8.96 6.44 -18.14
CA THR A 302 8.66 5.07 -18.60
C THR A 302 7.99 4.17 -17.56
N GLU A 303 8.02 4.49 -16.26
CA GLU A 303 7.25 3.79 -15.21
C GLU A 303 6.09 4.65 -14.64
N ALA A 304 5.79 5.82 -15.23
CA ALA A 304 4.76 6.74 -14.75
C ALA A 304 3.32 6.31 -15.12
N LYS A 305 2.43 6.15 -14.14
CA LYS A 305 1.03 5.77 -14.36
C LYS A 305 0.14 6.99 -14.50
N LYS A 306 -0.65 7.08 -15.58
CA LYS A 306 -1.64 8.14 -15.78
C LYS A 306 -2.78 8.02 -14.75
N VAL A 307 -3.09 9.11 -14.05
CA VAL A 307 -4.09 9.19 -12.97
C VAL A 307 -5.38 9.84 -13.45
N ALA A 308 -5.26 10.91 -14.25
CA ALA A 308 -6.39 11.70 -14.70
C ALA A 308 -6.12 12.36 -16.05
N GLN A 309 -7.19 12.67 -16.77
CA GLN A 309 -7.16 13.49 -17.97
C GLN A 309 -8.30 14.52 -17.93
N GLY A 310 -7.98 15.78 -18.19
CA GLY A 310 -8.93 16.87 -18.26
C GLY A 310 -8.79 17.64 -19.58
N ARG A 311 -9.86 18.31 -20.01
CA ARG A 311 -9.83 19.22 -21.16
C ARG A 311 -10.41 20.57 -20.78
N ILE A 312 -9.57 21.61 -20.77
CA ILE A 312 -9.99 22.99 -20.45
C ILE A 312 -10.30 23.70 -21.76
N SER A 313 -11.58 23.92 -22.04
CA SER A 313 -12.04 24.70 -23.21
C SER A 313 -11.97 26.21 -22.94
N ALA A 314 -11.79 27.01 -23.99
CA ALA A 314 -11.55 28.47 -23.91
C ALA A 314 -12.56 29.25 -23.05
N CYS A 315 -13.82 28.80 -22.96
CA CYS A 315 -14.86 29.39 -22.10
C CYS A 315 -14.49 29.45 -20.61
N HIS A 316 -13.55 28.62 -20.14
CA HIS A 316 -13.04 28.67 -18.76
C HIS A 316 -11.79 29.55 -18.60
N MET A 317 -10.99 29.76 -19.66
CA MET A 317 -9.70 30.46 -19.54
C MET A 317 -9.83 31.95 -19.25
N TYR A 318 -10.92 32.60 -19.69
CA TYR A 318 -11.15 34.03 -19.47
C TYR A 318 -11.61 34.43 -18.06
N ARG A 319 -11.95 33.48 -17.17
CA ARG A 319 -12.53 33.80 -15.84
C ARG A 319 -11.53 34.30 -14.80
N SER A 320 -10.22 34.18 -15.02
CA SER A 320 -9.20 34.58 -14.02
C SER A 320 -8.92 36.10 -13.99
N ASN A 321 -9.02 36.80 -15.12
CA ASN A 321 -8.55 38.20 -15.21
C ASN A 321 -9.59 39.25 -14.76
N ASN A 322 -10.85 38.88 -14.53
CA ASN A 322 -11.95 39.81 -14.20
C ASN A 322 -12.56 39.56 -12.82
N ARG A 323 -11.71 39.51 -11.78
CA ARG A 323 -12.11 39.77 -10.38
C ARG A 323 -11.14 40.74 -9.70
N LYS A 324 -11.16 42.00 -10.12
CA LYS A 324 -11.01 43.07 -9.13
C LYS A 324 -12.22 42.95 -8.20
N ILE A 325 -11.99 42.67 -6.93
CA ILE A 325 -13.03 42.80 -5.91
C ILE A 325 -13.25 44.31 -5.74
N GLY A 326 -14.35 44.81 -6.30
CA GLY A 326 -14.79 46.18 -6.03
C GLY A 326 -15.28 46.24 -4.60
N GLY A 327 -14.52 46.91 -3.72
CA GLY A 327 -15.08 47.40 -2.47
C GLY A 327 -16.12 48.46 -2.80
N SER A 328 -17.35 48.24 -2.35
CA SER A 328 -18.38 49.26 -2.29
C SER A 328 -18.68 49.52 -0.83
N ASP A 329 -18.18 50.63 -0.30
CA ASP A 329 -18.56 51.11 1.03
C ASP A 329 -20.04 51.50 1.03
N HIS A 330 -20.86 50.80 1.82
CA HIS A 330 -21.96 51.32 2.66
C HIS A 330 -22.72 50.16 3.32
#